data_AF-A0A2A6JG55-F1
#
_entry.id   AF-A0A2A6JG55-F1
#
_cell.length_a   1.000
_cell.length_b   1.000
_cell.length_c   1.000
_cell.angle_alpha   90.00
_cell.angle_beta   90.00
_cell.angle_gamma   90.00
#
_symmetry.space_group_name_H-M   'P 1'
#
loop_
_entity.id
_entity.type
_entity.pdbx_description
1 polymer ?
#
loop_
_entity_poly.entity_id
_entity_poly.type
_entity_poly.pdbx_seq_one_letter_code
_entity_poly.pdbx_strand_id
1 'polypeptide(L)'
;MKGSTKPKKLRVSFAIFICSWFLLGYVSSAVVIGSNFIPSAEWLAWTNPLRVIVGSLSAALFVWVIWKGGAGMSKLKRVLGVIVGPFLGYFMGGSILFIWPLLLPLIAGDVVALPFTVHGLADRLGKNCYSAVTLEDTPFLVGQVCNVPDDIRSRLSPGTGVFVRGWGTRLGVYAHDLSLN
;
A
#
# COMPACT_ATOMS: atom_id res chain seq x y z
N MET A 1 -8.36 -2.03 -51.61
CA MET A 1 -7.18 -2.15 -50.73
C MET A 1 -7.49 -1.53 -49.36
N LYS A 2 -7.75 -2.35 -48.32
CA LYS A 2 -8.05 -1.88 -46.95
C LYS A 2 -6.72 -1.74 -46.17
N GLY A 3 -6.08 -0.58 -46.28
CA GLY A 3 -4.82 -0.27 -45.63
C GLY A 3 -4.97 0.30 -44.21
N SER A 4 -4.62 -0.51 -43.22
CA SER A 4 -3.84 -0.12 -42.01
C SER A 4 -4.31 1.08 -41.15
N THR A 5 -5.54 1.08 -40.64
CA THR A 5 -5.95 1.97 -39.53
C THR A 5 -5.72 1.36 -38.13
N LYS A 6 -5.39 0.06 -38.05
CA LYS A 6 -5.24 -0.72 -36.80
C LYS A 6 -4.04 -0.35 -35.90
N PRO A 7 -2.84 0.04 -36.38
CA PRO A 7 -1.67 0.14 -35.48
C PRO A 7 -1.73 1.36 -34.56
N LYS A 8 -2.38 2.46 -35.00
CA LYS A 8 -2.48 3.70 -34.22
C LYS A 8 -3.49 3.58 -33.07
N LYS A 9 -4.65 2.95 -33.32
CA LYS A 9 -5.67 2.66 -32.30
C LYS A 9 -5.11 1.74 -31.20
N LEU A 10 -4.40 0.68 -31.57
CA LEU A 10 -3.81 -0.27 -30.62
C LEU A 10 -2.74 0.39 -29.72
N ARG A 11 -1.89 1.26 -30.29
CA ARG A 11 -0.89 2.02 -29.51
C ARG A 11 -1.56 2.96 -28.50
N VAL A 12 -2.63 3.64 -28.89
CA VAL A 12 -3.37 4.55 -27.99
C VAL A 12 -4.03 3.76 -26.87
N SER A 13 -4.73 2.65 -27.17
CA SER A 13 -5.33 1.79 -26.14
C SER A 13 -4.30 1.24 -25.16
N PHE A 14 -3.14 0.82 -25.66
CA PHE A 14 -2.05 0.33 -24.81
C PHE A 14 -1.45 1.43 -23.92
N ALA A 15 -1.29 2.64 -24.45
CA ALA A 15 -0.85 3.79 -23.67
C ALA A 15 -1.86 4.16 -22.58
N ILE A 16 -3.16 4.18 -22.91
CA ILE A 16 -4.24 4.44 -21.94
C ILE A 16 -4.20 3.40 -20.82
N PHE A 17 -4.05 2.12 -21.17
CA PHE A 17 -3.94 1.04 -20.19
C PHE A 17 -2.76 1.27 -19.22
N ILE A 18 -1.57 1.56 -19.75
CA ILE A 18 -0.38 1.83 -18.92
C ILE A 18 -0.59 3.05 -18.03
N CYS A 19 -1.13 4.15 -18.57
CA CYS A 19 -1.42 5.36 -17.81
C CYS A 19 -2.44 5.08 -16.70
N SER A 20 -3.52 4.36 -17.00
CA SER A 20 -4.52 3.98 -16.00
C SER A 20 -3.92 3.09 -14.91
N TRP A 21 -3.03 2.17 -15.26
CA TRP A 21 -2.36 1.28 -14.31
C TRP A 21 -1.48 2.05 -13.33
N PHE A 22 -0.66 2.98 -13.84
CA PHE A 22 0.18 3.81 -12.98
C PHE A 22 -0.61 4.81 -12.14
N LEU A 23 -1.68 5.40 -12.69
CA LEU A 23 -2.59 6.26 -11.94
C LEU A 23 -3.24 5.48 -10.79
N LEU A 24 -3.73 4.27 -11.07
CA LEU A 24 -4.34 3.42 -10.06
C LEU A 24 -3.34 3.03 -8.96
N GLY A 25 -2.13 2.60 -9.34
CA GLY A 25 -1.07 2.30 -8.38
C GLY A 25 -0.69 3.51 -7.54
N TYR A 26 -0.57 4.69 -8.15
CA TYR A 26 -0.25 5.94 -7.45
C TYR A 26 -1.33 6.32 -6.44
N VAL A 27 -2.60 6.36 -6.86
CA VAL A 27 -3.73 6.68 -5.99
C VAL A 27 -3.80 5.68 -4.84
N SER A 28 -3.66 4.39 -5.12
CA SER A 28 -3.72 3.34 -4.09
C SER A 28 -2.60 3.52 -3.07
N SER A 29 -1.36 3.71 -3.51
CA SER A 29 -0.23 3.95 -2.61
C SER A 29 -0.38 5.23 -1.80
N ALA A 30 -0.87 6.32 -2.41
CA ALA A 30 -1.08 7.59 -1.72
C ALA A 30 -2.13 7.46 -0.61
N VAL A 31 -3.24 6.78 -0.89
CA VAL A 31 -4.29 6.52 0.11
C VAL A 31 -3.76 5.62 1.22
N VAL A 32 -3.04 4.56 0.87
CA VAL A 32 -2.46 3.62 1.85
C VAL A 32 -1.47 4.30 2.80
N ILE A 33 -0.62 5.20 2.30
CA ILE A 33 0.36 5.92 3.13
C ILE A 33 -0.30 7.06 3.92
N GLY A 34 -1.32 7.71 3.35
CA GLY A 34 -1.97 8.89 3.92
C GLY A 34 -3.13 8.61 4.86
N SER A 35 -3.62 7.36 4.92
CA SER A 35 -4.73 6.98 5.80
C SER A 35 -4.22 6.19 7.00
N ASN A 36 -4.87 6.37 8.16
CA ASN A 36 -4.70 5.50 9.33
C ASN A 36 -5.42 4.15 9.13
N PHE A 37 -5.44 3.64 7.90
CA PHE A 37 -6.10 2.40 7.54
C PHE A 37 -5.13 1.24 7.75
N ILE A 38 -5.58 0.23 8.49
CA ILE A 38 -4.79 -0.96 8.80
C ILE A 38 -5.52 -2.17 8.18
N PRO A 39 -4.96 -2.79 7.14
CA PRO A 39 -5.50 -4.02 6.57
C PRO A 39 -5.38 -5.17 7.58
N SER A 40 -6.35 -6.09 7.59
CA SER A 40 -6.31 -7.23 8.49
C SER A 40 -5.23 -8.24 8.08
N ALA A 41 -4.70 -8.98 9.06
CA ALA A 41 -3.72 -10.06 8.82
C ALA A 41 -4.29 -11.13 7.88
N GLU A 42 -5.59 -11.44 8.00
CA GLU A 42 -6.30 -12.38 7.11
C GLU A 42 -6.26 -11.90 5.65
N TRP A 43 -6.59 -10.63 5.40
CA TRP A 43 -6.54 -10.06 4.05
C TRP A 43 -5.11 -10.06 3.49
N LEU A 44 -4.13 -9.70 4.31
CA LEU A 44 -2.73 -9.69 3.92
C LEU A 44 -2.21 -11.09 3.59
N ALA A 45 -2.56 -12.10 4.38
CA ALA A 45 -2.19 -13.49 4.10
C ALA A 45 -2.83 -13.99 2.80
N TRP A 46 -4.11 -13.71 2.59
CA TRP A 46 -4.84 -14.15 1.40
C TRP A 46 -4.34 -13.46 0.12
N THR A 47 -4.04 -12.17 0.20
CA THR A 47 -3.61 -11.38 -0.97
C THR A 47 -2.10 -11.39 -1.20
N ASN A 48 -1.29 -11.95 -0.29
CA ASN A 48 0.17 -11.99 -0.42
C ASN A 48 0.64 -12.52 -1.80
N PRO A 49 0.25 -13.72 -2.26
CA PRO A 49 0.71 -14.22 -3.56
C PRO A 49 0.29 -13.31 -4.72
N LEU A 50 -0.93 -12.75 -4.66
CA LEU A 50 -1.42 -11.83 -5.69
C LEU A 50 -0.64 -10.51 -5.68
N ARG A 51 -0.29 -9.98 -4.51
CA ARG A 51 0.53 -8.76 -4.35
C ARG A 51 1.92 -8.96 -4.95
N VAL A 52 2.52 -10.12 -4.73
CA VAL A 52 3.82 -10.46 -5.32
C VAL A 52 3.72 -10.52 -6.84
N ILE A 53 2.68 -11.17 -7.39
CA ILE A 53 2.47 -11.27 -8.84
C ILE A 53 2.24 -9.89 -9.48
N VAL A 54 1.25 -9.15 -8.96
CA VAL A 54 0.86 -7.83 -9.49
C VAL A 54 1.97 -6.81 -9.32
N GLY A 55 2.67 -6.82 -8.18
CA GLY A 55 3.85 -6.00 -7.93
C GLY A 55 4.98 -6.33 -8.91
N SER A 56 5.29 -7.61 -9.13
CA SER A 56 6.34 -8.01 -10.07
C SER A 56 6.03 -7.63 -11.52
N LEU A 57 4.79 -7.80 -11.96
CA LEU A 57 4.34 -7.35 -13.27
C LEU A 57 4.47 -5.83 -13.42
N SER A 58 4.13 -5.08 -12.38
CA SER A 58 4.23 -3.63 -12.35
C SER A 58 5.70 -3.15 -12.36
N ALA A 59 6.59 -3.85 -11.65
CA ALA A 59 8.02 -3.59 -11.68
C ALA A 59 8.61 -3.80 -13.08
N ALA A 60 8.26 -4.91 -13.74
CA ALA A 60 8.69 -5.20 -15.11
C ALA A 60 8.16 -4.13 -16.09
N LEU A 61 6.90 -3.72 -15.93
CA LEU A 61 6.29 -2.65 -16.74
C LEU A 61 7.01 -1.31 -16.54
N PHE A 62 7.36 -0.94 -15.31
CA PHE A 62 8.13 0.27 -15.00
C PHE A 62 9.48 0.28 -15.71
N VAL A 63 10.25 -0.80 -15.60
CA VAL A 63 11.55 -0.94 -16.28
C VAL A 63 11.38 -0.83 -17.79
N TRP A 64 10.38 -1.50 -18.35
CA TRP A 64 10.10 -1.46 -19.78
C TRP A 64 9.78 -0.04 -20.26
N VAL A 65 8.94 0.70 -19.53
CA VAL A 65 8.60 2.10 -19.84
C VAL A 65 9.83 3.01 -19.76
N ILE A 66 10.66 2.87 -18.72
CA ILE A 66 11.90 3.65 -18.57
C ILE A 66 12.89 3.32 -19.68
N TRP A 67 13.01 2.05 -20.06
CA TRP A 67 13.90 1.62 -21.13
C TRP A 67 13.45 2.19 -22.48
N LYS A 68 12.17 2.05 -22.84
CA LYS A 68 11.64 2.50 -24.14
C LYS A 68 11.45 4.01 -24.24
N GLY A 69 10.98 4.65 -23.18
CA GLY A 69 10.66 6.08 -23.14
C GLY A 69 11.84 6.97 -22.74
N GLY A 70 12.90 6.39 -22.14
CA GLY A 70 14.04 7.13 -21.60
C GLY A 70 15.06 7.64 -22.61
N ALA A 71 14.77 7.60 -23.90
CA ALA A 71 15.66 8.12 -24.95
C ALA A 71 15.95 9.63 -24.80
N GLY A 72 15.03 10.39 -24.19
CA GLY A 72 15.21 11.81 -23.87
C GLY A 72 15.72 12.11 -22.45
N MET A 73 15.99 11.09 -21.63
CA MET A 73 16.50 11.30 -20.26
C MET A 73 18.03 11.35 -20.24
N SER A 74 18.59 12.14 -19.33
CA SER A 74 20.03 12.09 -19.06
C SER A 74 20.44 10.69 -18.61
N LYS A 75 21.68 10.28 -18.96
CA LYS A 75 22.21 8.94 -18.66
C LYS A 75 22.08 8.59 -17.17
N LEU A 76 22.34 9.57 -16.29
CA LEU A 76 22.18 9.43 -14.84
C LEU A 76 20.73 9.16 -14.42
N LYS A 77 19.76 9.95 -14.90
CA LYS A 77 18.33 9.77 -14.59
C LYS A 77 17.80 8.43 -15.09
N ARG A 78 18.27 7.99 -16.26
CA ARG A 78 17.90 6.69 -16.83
C ARG A 78 18.45 5.53 -15.99
N VAL A 79 19.72 5.59 -15.60
CA VAL A 79 20.34 4.56 -14.73
C VAL A 79 19.64 4.52 -13.37
N LEU A 80 19.43 5.68 -12.74
CA LEU A 80 18.71 5.78 -11.47
C LEU A 80 17.29 5.23 -11.59
N GLY A 81 16.58 5.56 -12.68
CA GLY A 81 15.23 5.04 -12.95
C GLY A 81 15.20 3.53 -13.16
N VAL A 82 16.21 2.93 -13.79
CA VAL A 82 16.28 1.47 -13.94
C VAL A 82 16.57 0.77 -12.60
N ILE A 83 17.33 1.41 -11.70
CA ILE A 83 17.63 0.87 -10.37
C ILE A 83 16.45 1.05 -9.41
N VAL A 84 15.87 2.25 -9.33
CA VAL A 84 14.82 2.62 -8.36
C VAL A 84 13.43 2.24 -8.88
N GLY A 85 13.22 2.29 -10.20
CA GLY A 85 11.94 2.03 -10.85
C GLY A 85 11.30 0.67 -10.54
N PRO A 86 12.04 -0.46 -10.50
CA PRO A 86 11.49 -1.75 -10.10
C PRO A 86 10.90 -1.73 -8.68
N PHE A 87 11.58 -1.10 -7.72
CA PHE A 87 11.11 -1.02 -6.34
C PHE A 87 9.84 -0.18 -6.23
N LEU A 88 9.81 0.98 -6.89
CA LEU A 88 8.62 1.83 -6.97
C LEU A 88 7.47 1.11 -7.68
N GLY A 89 7.74 0.46 -8.80
CA GLY A 89 6.73 -0.29 -9.56
C GLY A 89 6.16 -1.46 -8.77
N TYR A 90 6.99 -2.20 -8.05
CA TYR A 90 6.55 -3.28 -7.17
C TYR A 90 5.63 -2.76 -6.06
N PHE A 91 6.05 -1.70 -5.38
CA PHE A 91 5.28 -1.10 -4.30
C PHE A 91 3.93 -0.54 -4.79
N MET A 92 3.93 0.22 -5.89
CA MET A 92 2.72 0.79 -6.48
C MET A 92 1.76 -0.29 -6.98
N GLY A 93 2.30 -1.30 -7.67
CA GLY A 93 1.51 -2.43 -8.18
C GLY A 93 0.88 -3.26 -7.07
N GLY A 94 1.67 -3.62 -6.05
CA GLY A 94 1.18 -4.36 -4.90
C GLY A 94 0.17 -3.57 -4.06
N SER A 95 0.21 -2.24 -4.12
CA SER A 95 -0.73 -1.38 -3.40
C SER A 95 -2.14 -1.38 -3.99
N ILE A 96 -2.32 -1.74 -5.27
CA ILE A 96 -3.63 -1.77 -5.95
C ILE A 96 -4.61 -2.72 -5.23
N LEU A 97 -4.10 -3.80 -4.62
CA LEU A 97 -4.94 -4.76 -3.89
C LEU A 97 -5.47 -4.23 -2.56
N PHE A 98 -4.96 -3.08 -2.07
CA PHE A 98 -5.53 -2.42 -0.90
C PHE A 98 -6.77 -1.58 -1.19
N ILE A 99 -7.11 -1.34 -2.47
CA ILE A 99 -8.33 -0.61 -2.83
C ILE A 99 -9.57 -1.26 -2.20
N TRP A 100 -9.64 -2.59 -2.23
CA TRP A 100 -10.80 -3.32 -1.72
C TRP A 100 -11.02 -3.16 -0.21
N PRO A 101 -10.03 -3.48 0.66
CA PRO A 101 -10.19 -3.30 2.09
C PRO A 101 -10.32 -1.82 2.48
N LEU A 102 -9.81 -0.88 1.67
CA LEU A 102 -10.01 0.56 1.88
C LEU A 102 -11.45 1.03 1.58
N LEU A 103 -12.04 0.55 0.47
CA LEU A 103 -13.36 0.99 0.02
C LEU A 103 -14.51 0.31 0.75
N LEU A 104 -14.35 -0.97 1.13
CA LEU A 104 -15.43 -1.72 1.76
C LEU A 104 -15.99 -1.07 3.04
N PRO A 105 -15.16 -0.57 3.97
CA PRO A 105 -15.68 0.16 5.13
C PRO A 105 -16.48 1.42 4.77
N LEU A 106 -16.24 2.04 3.62
CA LEU A 106 -17.00 3.23 3.20
C LEU A 106 -18.44 2.89 2.78
N ILE A 107 -18.69 1.63 2.38
CA ILE A 107 -19.98 1.17 1.86
C ILE A 107 -20.72 0.34 2.91
N ALA A 108 -20.02 -0.56 3.60
CA ALA A 108 -20.57 -1.53 4.53
C ALA A 108 -19.76 -1.62 5.83
N GLY A 109 -19.06 -0.53 6.19
CA GLY A 109 -18.29 -0.48 7.42
C GLY A 109 -19.17 -0.40 8.65
N ASP A 110 -18.65 -0.94 9.74
CA ASP A 110 -19.18 -0.81 11.08
C ASP A 110 -18.01 -0.60 12.05
N VAL A 111 -18.30 -0.27 13.30
CA VAL A 111 -17.28 -0.21 14.35
C VAL A 111 -16.85 -1.63 14.70
N VAL A 112 -15.62 -1.97 14.32
CA VAL A 112 -15.04 -3.30 14.53
C VAL A 112 -13.77 -3.22 15.36
N ALA A 113 -13.50 -4.30 16.11
CA ALA A 113 -12.26 -4.51 16.83
C ALA A 113 -11.50 -5.66 16.17
N LEU A 114 -10.31 -5.40 15.64
CA LEU A 114 -9.47 -6.43 15.01
C LEU A 114 -8.26 -6.73 15.88
N PRO A 115 -7.94 -8.02 16.12
CA PRO A 115 -6.75 -8.42 16.85
C PRO A 115 -5.50 -8.23 15.98
N PHE A 116 -4.45 -7.67 16.57
CA PHE A 116 -3.13 -7.54 15.96
C PHE A 116 -2.04 -7.81 16.99
N THR A 117 -0.86 -8.20 16.53
CA THR A 117 0.31 -8.39 17.40
C THR A 117 1.25 -7.20 17.26
N VAL A 118 1.79 -6.72 18.37
CA VAL A 118 2.73 -5.60 18.40
C VAL A 118 4.11 -6.07 17.96
N HIS A 119 4.66 -5.49 16.90
CA HIS A 119 6.03 -5.75 16.46
C HIS A 119 7.05 -4.96 17.27
N GLY A 120 6.74 -3.68 17.53
CA GLY A 120 7.66 -2.78 18.18
C GLY A 120 7.07 -1.41 18.45
N LEU A 121 7.62 -0.75 19.46
CA LEU A 121 7.29 0.62 19.80
C LEU A 121 8.16 1.54 18.94
N ALA A 122 7.55 2.38 18.11
CA ALA A 122 8.31 3.40 17.40
C ALA A 122 8.58 4.59 18.33
N ASP A 123 9.72 5.26 18.13
CA ASP A 123 10.14 6.39 18.96
C ASP A 123 9.20 7.59 18.82
N ARG A 124 9.13 8.40 19.88
CA ARG A 124 8.27 9.59 20.03
C ARG A 124 8.53 10.72 19.02
N LEU A 125 9.38 10.52 18.00
CA LEU A 125 9.92 11.56 17.12
C LEU A 125 9.35 11.55 15.68
N GLY A 126 8.20 10.91 15.44
CA GLY A 126 7.52 10.99 14.14
C GLY A 126 6.76 12.32 13.96
N LYS A 127 7.16 13.17 13.01
CA LYS A 127 6.52 14.48 12.71
C LYS A 127 5.00 14.43 12.44
N ASN A 128 4.45 13.28 12.06
CA ASN A 128 3.01 13.10 11.76
C ASN A 128 2.28 12.17 12.74
N CYS A 129 2.97 11.53 13.68
CA CYS A 129 2.43 10.44 14.48
C CYS A 129 3.17 10.36 15.82
N TYR A 130 2.60 11.00 16.85
CA TYR A 130 3.18 10.98 18.20
C TYR A 130 2.94 9.60 18.81
N SER A 131 3.98 8.98 19.37
CA SER A 131 3.92 7.68 20.06
C SER A 131 3.36 6.52 19.22
N ALA A 132 3.91 6.29 18.02
CA ALA A 132 3.43 5.24 17.13
C ALA A 132 3.73 3.80 17.65
N VAL A 133 2.80 2.88 17.42
CA VAL A 133 2.96 1.44 17.66
C VAL A 133 2.90 0.71 16.32
N THR A 134 3.93 -0.09 16.03
CA THR A 134 4.03 -0.86 14.79
C THR A 134 3.49 -2.28 15.00
N LEU A 135 2.64 -2.76 14.10
CA LEU A 135 2.02 -4.08 14.15
C LEU A 135 2.79 -5.09 13.27
N GLU A 136 2.94 -6.33 13.75
CA GLU A 136 3.81 -7.36 13.14
C GLU A 136 3.29 -7.88 11.81
N ASP A 137 1.98 -8.02 11.68
CA ASP A 137 1.35 -8.59 10.49
C ASP A 137 1.08 -7.57 9.40
N THR A 138 1.68 -6.38 9.46
CA THR A 138 1.33 -5.27 8.57
C THR A 138 2.54 -4.70 7.84
N PRO A 139 2.41 -4.23 6.58
CA PRO A 139 3.52 -3.63 5.86
C PRO A 139 4.04 -2.39 6.58
N PHE A 140 5.36 -2.17 6.55
CA PHE A 140 6.07 -1.09 7.27
C PHE A 140 5.44 0.32 7.17
N LEU A 141 4.72 0.62 6.08
CA LEU A 141 4.10 1.92 5.81
C LEU A 141 2.61 2.04 6.16
N VAL A 142 1.98 0.95 6.60
CA VAL A 142 0.51 0.83 6.78
C VAL A 142 0.16 0.31 8.18
N GLY A 143 1.19 -0.13 8.91
CA GLY A 143 1.09 -0.84 10.18
C GLY A 143 1.21 -0.01 11.43
N GLN A 144 0.99 1.30 11.35
CA GLN A 144 1.26 2.21 12.45
C GLN A 144 -0.05 2.74 13.01
N VAL A 145 -0.24 2.57 14.32
CA VAL A 145 -1.30 3.28 15.06
C VAL A 145 -0.69 4.48 15.75
N CYS A 146 -1.27 5.65 15.51
CA CYS A 146 -0.85 6.93 16.06
C CYS A 146 -1.59 7.29 17.37
N ASN A 147 -0.97 8.17 18.17
CA ASN A 147 -1.58 8.76 19.37
C ASN A 147 -2.00 7.74 20.44
N VAL A 148 -1.19 6.70 20.64
CA VAL A 148 -1.45 5.71 21.69
C VAL A 148 -1.18 6.35 23.05
N PRO A 149 -2.13 6.31 24.00
CA PRO A 149 -1.94 6.83 25.36
C PRO A 149 -0.74 6.17 26.05
N ASP A 150 0.05 6.96 26.81
CA ASP A 150 1.29 6.49 27.45
C ASP A 150 1.05 5.39 28.50
N ASP A 151 -0.13 5.36 29.12
CA ASP A 151 -0.58 4.34 30.07
C ASP A 151 -0.78 2.96 29.42
N ILE A 152 -1.21 2.93 28.15
CA ILE A 152 -1.31 1.70 27.36
C ILE A 152 0.05 1.35 26.76
N ARG A 153 0.76 2.35 26.23
CA ARG A 153 2.10 2.19 25.61
C ARG A 153 3.13 1.62 26.58
N SER A 154 3.14 2.05 27.84
CA SER A 154 4.06 1.52 28.86
C SER A 154 3.81 0.05 29.21
N ARG A 155 2.63 -0.49 28.88
CA ARG A 155 2.27 -1.91 29.10
C ARG A 155 2.49 -2.77 27.85
N LEU A 156 2.77 -2.15 26.70
CA LEU A 156 2.93 -2.83 25.42
C LEU A 156 4.38 -3.32 25.27
N SER A 157 4.54 -4.63 25.15
CA SER A 157 5.81 -5.26 24.76
C SER A 157 5.68 -5.89 23.36
N PRO A 158 6.77 -6.00 22.58
CA PRO A 158 6.76 -6.81 21.36
C PRO A 158 6.18 -8.21 21.62
N GLY A 159 5.32 -8.70 20.72
CA GLY A 159 4.58 -9.96 20.87
C GLY A 159 3.29 -9.86 21.70
N THR A 160 2.94 -8.69 22.23
CA THR A 160 1.66 -8.49 22.95
C THR A 160 0.51 -8.38 21.95
N GLY A 161 -0.57 -9.14 22.17
CA GLY A 161 -1.80 -9.02 21.40
C GLY A 161 -2.61 -7.77 21.79
N VAL A 162 -3.01 -6.97 20.81
CA VAL A 162 -3.84 -5.77 20.97
C VAL A 162 -5.07 -5.85 20.09
N PHE A 163 -6.14 -5.19 20.51
CA PHE A 163 -7.29 -4.94 19.67
C PHE A 163 -7.27 -3.51 19.17
N VAL A 164 -7.20 -3.34 17.85
CA VAL A 164 -7.40 -2.05 17.19
C VAL A 164 -8.89 -1.88 16.95
N ARG A 165 -9.48 -0.82 17.52
CA ARG A 165 -10.87 -0.43 17.29
C ARG A 165 -10.96 0.70 16.30
N GLY A 166 -11.97 0.64 15.45
CA GLY A 166 -12.28 1.72 14.54
C GLY A 166 -13.35 1.36 13.52
N TRP A 167 -13.53 2.24 12.54
CA TRP A 167 -14.49 2.03 11.48
C TRP A 167 -13.92 1.10 10.41
N GLY A 168 -14.55 -0.04 10.16
CA GLY A 168 -13.91 -1.08 9.36
C GLY A 168 -14.81 -2.25 8.98
N THR A 169 -14.18 -3.27 8.42
CA THR A 169 -14.76 -4.59 8.17
C THR A 169 -13.75 -5.65 8.62
N ARG A 170 -14.07 -6.94 8.41
CA ARG A 170 -13.10 -8.04 8.66
C ARG A 170 -11.81 -7.93 7.85
N LEU A 171 -11.81 -7.16 6.75
CA LEU A 171 -10.66 -7.04 5.85
C LEU A 171 -9.72 -5.89 6.21
N GLY A 172 -10.14 -5.02 7.14
CA GLY A 172 -9.31 -3.93 7.64
C GLY A 172 -10.14 -2.83 8.31
N VAL A 173 -9.43 -1.95 9.02
CA VAL A 173 -10.03 -0.96 9.92
C VAL A 173 -9.31 0.38 9.81
N TYR A 174 -10.07 1.47 9.81
CA TYR A 174 -9.56 2.82 10.05
C TYR A 174 -9.38 2.99 11.56
N ALA A 175 -8.13 2.93 12.02
CA ALA A 175 -7.83 2.90 13.45
C ALA A 175 -8.18 4.23 14.13
N HIS A 176 -8.94 4.14 15.22
CA HIS A 176 -9.23 5.27 16.11
C HIS A 176 -8.65 5.04 17.50
N ASP A 177 -8.81 3.84 18.05
CA ASP A 177 -8.43 3.49 19.41
C ASP A 177 -7.69 2.14 19.47
N LEU A 178 -6.89 1.97 20.53
CA LEU A 178 -6.22 0.72 20.87
C LEU A 178 -6.66 0.27 22.26
N SER A 179 -7.00 -1.01 22.39
CA SER A 179 -7.25 -1.68 23.67
C SER A 179 -6.31 -2.87 23.83
N LEU A 180 -5.88 -3.11 25.06
CA LEU A 180 -5.21 -4.37 25.41
C LEU A 180 -6.21 -5.52 25.37
N ASN A 181 -5.72 -6.71 25.01
CA ASN A 181 -6.42 -7.98 25.17
C ASN A 181 -6.44 -8.40 26.65
#